data_AF-A0A7J9YVJ1-F1
#
_entry.id   AF-A0A7J9YVJ1-F1
#
_cell.length_a   1.000
_cell.length_b   1.000
_cell.length_c   1.000
_cell.angle_alpha   90.00
_cell.angle_beta   90.00
_cell.angle_gamma   90.00
#
_symmetry.space_group_name_H-M   'P 1'
#
loop_
_entity.id
_entity.type
_entity.pdbx_description
1 polymer ?
#
loop_
_entity_poly.entity_id
_entity_poly.type
_entity_poly.pdbx_seq_one_letter_code
_entity_poly.pdbx_strand_id
1 'polypeptide(L)'
;MPPRPGDKAGFDLIVNCTTVGLAAANRPPVDPPDHPDAASDPGPLPIDPASLSAEKIVVDLVYGSHPTPLATIARERGARVVDGLEVLVRQGAASLRIWTGLEPPLETMRRAARAATAADQDAPST
;
A
#
# COMPACT_ATOMS: atom_id res chain seq x y z
N MET A 1 14.47 30.86 -4.96
CA MET A 1 15.10 29.72 -5.66
C MET A 1 14.33 29.53 -6.96
N PRO A 2 14.98 29.58 -8.13
CA PRO A 2 14.28 29.36 -9.40
C PRO A 2 13.83 27.89 -9.52
N PRO A 3 12.72 27.61 -10.21
CA PRO A 3 12.26 26.24 -10.46
C PRO A 3 13.31 25.45 -11.27
N ARG A 4 13.43 24.15 -11.00
CA ARG A 4 14.40 23.30 -11.71
C ARG A 4 13.89 23.03 -13.14
N PRO A 5 14.77 23.00 -14.17
CA PRO A 5 14.35 22.63 -15.52
C PRO A 5 13.74 21.21 -15.51
N GLY A 6 12.42 21.13 -15.76
CA GLY A 6 11.61 19.91 -15.59
C GLY A 6 10.35 20.09 -14.73
N ASP A 7 10.20 21.22 -14.04
CA ASP A 7 8.99 21.55 -13.25
C ASP A 7 7.74 21.73 -14.13
N LYS A 8 7.09 20.62 -14.48
CA LYS A 8 5.68 20.56 -14.87
C LYS A 8 4.86 20.03 -13.68
N ALA A 9 4.74 20.86 -12.65
CA ALA A 9 3.76 20.82 -11.55
C ALA A 9 3.17 19.43 -11.17
N GLY A 10 3.99 18.53 -10.62
CA GLY A 10 3.50 17.26 -10.04
C GLY A 10 4.54 16.59 -9.14
N PHE A 11 4.10 15.76 -8.19
CA PHE A 11 4.99 15.00 -7.31
C PHE A 11 5.70 13.88 -8.07
N ASP A 12 6.96 13.58 -7.75
CA ASP A 12 7.71 12.46 -8.35
C ASP A 12 7.51 11.14 -7.59
N LEU A 13 7.24 11.25 -6.29
CA LEU A 13 6.96 10.15 -5.38
C LEU A 13 5.61 10.39 -4.71
N ILE A 14 4.73 9.42 -4.83
CA ILE A 14 3.40 9.40 -4.20
C ILE A 14 3.41 8.24 -3.21
N VAL A 15 2.97 8.48 -1.96
CA VAL A 15 2.89 7.45 -0.92
C VAL A 15 1.46 7.42 -0.36
N ASN A 16 0.72 6.34 -0.59
CA ASN A 16 -0.54 6.10 0.09
C ASN A 16 -0.28 5.47 1.46
N CYS A 17 -0.47 6.24 2.52
CA CYS A 17 -0.39 5.79 3.92
C CYS A 17 -1.77 5.75 4.60
N THR A 18 -2.84 5.71 3.80
CA THR A 18 -4.23 5.71 4.29
C THR A 18 -4.84 4.31 4.18
N THR A 19 -6.07 4.16 4.64
CA THR A 19 -6.88 2.95 4.43
C THR A 19 -7.61 2.93 3.08
N VAL A 20 -7.49 3.98 2.25
CA VAL A 20 -8.08 3.98 0.90
C VAL A 20 -7.46 2.86 0.07
N GLY A 21 -8.32 1.99 -0.49
CA GLY A 21 -7.90 0.79 -1.22
C GLY A 21 -7.93 -0.50 -0.40
N LEU A 22 -8.18 -0.42 0.90
CA LEU A 22 -8.38 -1.60 1.75
C LEU A 22 -9.79 -2.19 1.53
N ALA A 23 -9.86 -3.49 1.26
CA ALA A 23 -11.14 -4.18 1.13
C ALA A 23 -11.96 -4.06 2.43
N ALA A 24 -13.29 -3.97 2.33
CA ALA A 24 -14.18 -3.80 3.49
C ALA A 24 -13.99 -4.91 4.53
N ALA A 25 -13.76 -6.15 4.10
CA ALA A 25 -13.49 -7.31 4.97
C ALA A 25 -12.20 -7.17 5.79
N ASN A 26 -11.25 -6.34 5.35
CA ASN A 26 -9.96 -6.14 6.00
C ASN A 26 -9.86 -4.80 6.73
N ARG A 27 -10.96 -4.04 6.82
CA ARG A 27 -10.98 -2.76 7.53
C ARG A 27 -10.94 -3.03 9.05
N PRO A 28 -10.03 -2.40 9.81
CA PRO A 28 -10.05 -2.53 11.25
C PRO A 28 -11.40 -2.03 11.81
N PRO A 29 -11.96 -2.70 12.83
CA PRO A 29 -13.14 -2.20 13.51
C PRO A 29 -12.83 -0.83 14.10
N VAL A 30 -13.86 -0.01 14.02
CA VAL A 30 -13.87 1.41 14.28
C VAL A 30 -14.54 1.53 15.63
N ASP A 31 -13.80 1.97 16.64
CA ASP A 31 -14.28 2.09 18.01
C ASP A 31 -14.38 3.60 18.35
N PRO A 32 -15.57 4.12 18.70
CA PRO A 32 -16.84 3.42 18.87
C PRO A 32 -17.46 2.91 17.56
N PRO A 33 -18.23 1.79 17.59
CA PRO A 33 -18.85 1.20 16.40
C PRO A 33 -19.85 2.13 15.69
N ASP A 34 -20.40 3.09 16.44
CA ASP A 34 -21.31 4.12 15.94
C ASP A 34 -20.57 5.39 15.48
N HIS A 35 -19.24 5.36 15.34
CA HIS A 35 -18.48 6.49 14.82
C HIS A 35 -18.92 6.78 13.37
N PRO A 36 -19.20 8.04 12.98
CA PRO A 36 -19.68 8.36 11.62
C PRO A 36 -18.71 7.92 10.51
N ASP A 37 -17.42 7.85 10.82
CA ASP A 37 -16.39 7.34 9.88
C ASP A 37 -16.37 5.81 9.77
N ALA A 38 -17.11 5.10 10.63
CA ALA A 38 -17.06 3.65 10.69
C ALA A 38 -17.58 2.98 9.41
N ALA A 39 -18.66 3.54 8.88
CA ALA A 39 -19.32 3.10 7.66
C ALA A 39 -18.91 3.92 6.42
N SER A 40 -18.12 4.98 6.58
CA SER A 40 -17.80 5.88 5.47
C SER A 40 -16.76 5.25 4.55
N ASP A 41 -17.07 5.19 3.26
CA ASP A 41 -16.06 4.95 2.22
C ASP A 41 -15.04 6.11 2.31
N PRO A 42 -13.74 5.85 2.52
CA PRO A 42 -12.75 6.91 2.62
C PRO A 42 -12.62 7.71 1.30
N GLY A 43 -13.32 7.29 0.24
CA GLY A 43 -13.41 8.00 -1.02
C GLY A 43 -12.14 7.88 -1.83
N PRO A 44 -12.07 8.53 -3.00
CA PRO A 44 -10.88 8.49 -3.83
C PRO A 44 -9.74 9.28 -3.18
N LEU A 45 -8.50 8.83 -3.39
CA LEU A 45 -7.35 9.66 -3.09
C LEU A 45 -7.40 10.95 -3.95
N PRO A 46 -6.99 12.11 -3.40
CA PRO A 46 -6.98 13.38 -4.13
C PRO A 46 -5.78 13.46 -5.09
N ILE A 47 -5.68 12.48 -5.98
CA ILE A 47 -4.62 12.34 -6.98
C ILE A 47 -5.31 12.35 -8.34
N ASP A 48 -4.89 13.27 -9.21
CA ASP A 48 -5.30 13.24 -10.61
C ASP A 48 -4.65 12.03 -11.30
N PRO A 49 -5.43 11.04 -11.81
CA PRO A 49 -4.88 9.90 -12.52
C PRO A 49 -4.03 10.28 -13.74
N ALA A 50 -4.29 11.44 -14.37
CA ALA A 50 -3.50 11.92 -15.50
C ALA A 50 -2.10 12.38 -15.10
N SER A 51 -1.86 12.66 -13.81
CA SER A 51 -0.52 12.98 -13.29
C SER A 51 0.39 11.75 -13.13
N LEU A 52 -0.19 10.55 -13.14
CA LEU A 52 0.56 9.29 -13.10
C LEU A 52 1.17 9.02 -14.48
N SER A 53 2.48 8.75 -14.49
CA SER A 53 3.24 8.47 -15.71
C SER A 53 4.49 7.64 -15.40
N ALA A 54 5.19 7.19 -16.44
CA ALA A 54 6.39 6.37 -16.31
C ALA A 54 7.55 7.03 -15.53
N GLU A 55 7.53 8.35 -15.35
CA GLU A 55 8.52 9.09 -14.56
C GLU A 55 8.23 9.05 -13.06
N LYS A 56 7.06 8.53 -12.66
CA LYS A 56 6.56 8.58 -11.28
C LYS A 56 6.75 7.27 -10.53
N ILE A 57 6.93 7.38 -9.23
CA ILE A 57 6.95 6.24 -8.30
C ILE A 57 5.75 6.34 -7.37
N VAL A 58 4.99 5.25 -7.27
CA VAL A 58 3.87 5.11 -6.34
C VAL A 58 4.21 4.04 -5.32
N VAL A 59 4.20 4.40 -4.05
CA VAL A 59 4.31 3.47 -2.92
C VAL A 59 2.91 3.36 -2.31
N ASP A 60 2.32 2.18 -2.39
CA ASP A 60 1.01 1.96 -1.78
C ASP A 60 1.20 1.06 -0.57
N LEU A 61 0.97 1.58 0.65
CA LEU A 61 1.16 0.80 1.87
C LEU A 61 0.01 -0.18 2.13
N VAL A 62 -1.09 -0.09 1.38
CA VAL A 62 -2.13 -1.12 1.41
C VAL A 62 -1.58 -2.40 0.78
N TYR A 63 -1.66 -3.50 1.52
CA TYR A 63 -1.26 -4.82 1.07
C TYR A 63 -2.45 -5.78 1.10
N GLY A 64 -2.48 -6.68 0.11
CA GLY A 64 -3.53 -7.66 -0.07
C GLY A 64 -3.25 -8.55 -1.27
N SER A 65 -4.14 -9.50 -1.52
CA SER A 65 -4.09 -10.42 -2.67
C SER A 65 -4.23 -9.71 -4.03
N HIS A 66 -4.90 -8.55 -4.05
CA HIS A 66 -5.16 -7.77 -5.26
C HIS A 66 -4.54 -6.38 -5.14
N PRO A 67 -4.07 -5.82 -6.27
CA PRO A 67 -3.62 -4.43 -6.29
C PRO A 67 -4.79 -3.48 -6.01
N THR A 68 -4.51 -2.38 -5.32
CA THR A 68 -5.48 -1.29 -5.13
C THR A 68 -5.82 -0.61 -6.46
N PRO A 69 -6.90 0.18 -6.53
CA PRO A 69 -7.18 1.01 -7.70
C PRO A 69 -6.03 1.97 -8.03
N LEU A 70 -5.38 2.58 -7.02
CA LEU A 70 -4.21 3.44 -7.22
C LEU A 70 -3.06 2.67 -7.87
N ALA A 71 -2.69 1.52 -7.32
CA ALA A 71 -1.63 0.67 -7.83
C ALA A 71 -1.93 0.15 -9.25
N THR A 72 -3.19 -0.14 -9.54
CA THR A 72 -3.65 -0.59 -10.86
C THR A 72 -3.47 0.52 -11.89
N ILE A 73 -4.05 1.70 -11.66
CA ILE A 73 -3.98 2.83 -12.59
C ILE A 73 -2.53 3.31 -12.75
N ALA A 74 -1.74 3.33 -11.67
CA ALA A 74 -0.33 3.68 -11.74
C ALA A 74 0.45 2.75 -12.68
N ARG A 75 0.24 1.43 -12.58
CA ARG A 75 0.85 0.45 -13.50
C ARG A 75 0.38 0.63 -14.94
N GLU A 76 -0.92 0.84 -15.16
CA GLU A 76 -1.48 1.09 -16.50
C GLU A 76 -0.88 2.33 -17.17
N ARG A 77 -0.51 3.34 -16.36
CA ARG A 77 0.16 4.57 -16.80
C ARG A 77 1.69 4.44 -16.89
N GLY A 78 2.23 3.26 -16.63
CA GLY A 78 3.66 2.95 -16.69
C GLY A 78 4.47 3.39 -15.46
N ALA A 79 3.84 3.93 -14.41
CA ALA A 79 4.52 4.32 -13.20
C ALA A 79 5.12 3.10 -12.47
N ARG A 80 6.22 3.31 -11.76
CA ARG A 80 6.81 2.27 -10.92
C ARG A 80 6.02 2.16 -9.63
N VAL A 81 5.46 0.98 -9.37
CA VAL A 81 4.70 0.71 -8.14
C VAL A 81 5.51 -0.13 -7.15
N VAL A 82 5.64 0.38 -5.93
CA VAL A 82 6.15 -0.36 -4.77
C VAL A 82 4.96 -0.86 -3.97
N ASP A 83 4.85 -2.18 -3.87
CA ASP A 83 3.81 -2.89 -3.15
C ASP A 83 4.04 -2.80 -1.63
N GLY A 84 2.97 -2.50 -0.89
CA GLY A 84 2.95 -2.40 0.57
C GLY A 84 3.38 -3.69 1.25
N LEU A 85 3.20 -4.85 0.60
CA LEU A 85 3.66 -6.13 1.14
C LEU A 85 5.19 -6.22 1.17
N GLU A 86 5.89 -5.67 0.18
CA GLU A 86 7.36 -5.63 0.20
C GLU A 86 7.87 -4.65 1.26
N VAL A 87 7.12 -3.57 1.51
CA VAL A 87 7.37 -2.70 2.67
C VAL A 87 7.19 -3.51 3.95
N LEU A 88 6.08 -4.27 4.09
CA LEU A 88 5.71 -5.17 5.22
C LEU A 88 6.76 -6.24 5.57
N VAL A 89 7.44 -6.75 4.56
CA VAL A 89 8.52 -7.73 4.77
C VAL A 89 9.76 -7.03 5.30
N ARG A 90 10.08 -5.83 4.78
CA ARG A 90 11.32 -5.12 5.11
C ARG A 90 11.31 -4.52 6.50
N GLN A 91 10.21 -3.90 6.95
CA GLN A 91 10.15 -3.43 8.34
C GLN A 91 10.05 -4.59 9.32
N GLY A 92 9.32 -5.66 9.00
CA GLY A 92 9.31 -6.88 9.82
C GLY A 92 10.72 -7.47 9.97
N ALA A 93 11.49 -7.51 8.88
CA ALA A 93 12.90 -7.95 8.92
C ALA A 93 13.76 -7.03 9.78
N ALA A 94 13.63 -5.71 9.64
CA ALA A 94 14.34 -4.76 10.48
C ALA A 94 14.04 -4.98 11.98
N SER A 95 12.77 -5.18 12.34
CA SER A 95 12.36 -5.51 13.71
C SER A 95 12.99 -6.83 14.19
N LEU A 96 12.94 -7.89 13.39
CA LEU A 96 13.53 -9.18 13.75
C LEU A 96 15.04 -9.08 13.99
N ARG A 97 15.76 -8.32 13.15
CA ARG A 97 17.20 -8.07 13.34
C ARG A 97 17.46 -7.33 14.65
N ILE A 98 16.67 -6.29 14.96
CA ILE A 98 16.81 -5.53 16.21
C ILE A 98 16.61 -6.42 17.43
N TRP A 99 15.61 -7.30 17.42
CA TRP A 99 15.30 -8.15 18.57
C TRP A 99 16.26 -9.31 18.76
N THR A 100 16.73 -9.92 17.67
CA THR A 100 17.48 -11.18 17.72
C THR A 100 18.98 -11.00 17.49
N GLY A 101 19.40 -9.89 16.88
CA GLY A 101 20.76 -9.70 16.37
C GLY A 101 21.10 -10.59 15.16
N LEU A 102 20.16 -11.41 14.67
CA LEU A 102 20.37 -12.32 13.55
C LEU A 102 19.95 -11.70 12.22
N GLU A 103 20.54 -12.17 11.12
CA GLU A 103 20.16 -11.73 9.78
C GLU A 103 18.79 -12.33 9.39
N PRO A 104 17.77 -11.50 9.11
CA PRO A 104 16.43 -11.97 8.80
C PRO A 104 16.35 -12.71 7.46
N PRO A 105 15.67 -13.86 7.37
CA PRO A 105 15.51 -14.59 6.11
C PRO A 105 14.43 -13.95 5.23
N LEU A 106 14.77 -12.88 4.51
CA LEU A 106 13.82 -12.06 3.72
C LEU A 106 12.92 -12.87 2.78
N GLU A 107 13.47 -13.85 2.06
CA GLU A 107 12.67 -14.64 1.11
C GLU A 107 11.63 -15.53 1.82
N THR A 108 12.00 -16.11 2.97
CA THR A 108 11.07 -16.89 3.79
C THR A 108 9.95 -16.00 4.33
N MET A 109 10.29 -14.81 4.81
CA MET A 109 9.32 -13.83 5.30
C MET A 109 8.37 -13.38 4.19
N ARG A 110 8.90 -13.10 2.98
CA ARG A 110 8.11 -12.72 1.81
C ARG A 110 7.13 -13.82 1.39
N ARG A 111 7.59 -15.08 1.34
CA ARG A 111 6.74 -16.22 1.00
C ARG A 111 5.62 -16.42 2.04
N ALA A 112 5.96 -16.33 3.33
CA ALA A 112 4.99 -16.44 4.41
C ALA A 112 3.93 -15.32 4.34
N ALA A 113 4.34 -14.07 4.13
CA ALA A 113 3.44 -12.93 4.04
C ALA A 113 2.46 -13.07 2.85
N ARG A 114 2.96 -13.48 1.67
CA ARG A 114 2.11 -13.73 0.49
C ARG A 114 1.09 -14.84 0.72
N ALA A 115 1.51 -15.94 1.35
CA ALA A 115 0.62 -17.06 1.66
C ALA A 115 -0.50 -16.64 2.62
N ALA A 116 -0.18 -15.86 3.65
CA ALA A 116 -1.17 -15.34 4.59
C ALA A 116 -2.22 -14.44 3.91
N THR A 117 -1.78 -13.52 3.04
CA THR A 117 -2.70 -12.63 2.31
C THR A 117 -3.60 -13.35 1.30
N ALA A 118 -3.20 -14.53 0.83
CA ALA A 118 -4.04 -15.37 -0.03
C ALA A 118 -5.09 -16.13 0.79
N ALA A 119 -4.72 -16.62 1.98
CA ALA A 119 -5.61 -17.39 2.85
C ALA A 119 -6.77 -16.56 3.44
N ASP A 120 -6.57 -15.26 3.67
CA ASP A 120 -7.63 -14.34 4.13
C ASP A 120 -8.81 -14.22 3.14
N GLN A 121 -8.66 -14.67 1.89
CA GLN A 121 -9.75 -14.66 0.89
C GLN A 121 -10.67 -15.88 0.97
N ASP A 122 -10.16 -17.02 1.44
CA ASP A 122 -10.90 -18.28 1.51
C ASP A 122 -11.68 -18.42 2.83
N ALA A 123 -11.54 -17.44 3.73
CA ALA A 123 -12.33 -17.37 4.94
C ALA A 123 -13.81 -17.08 4.58
N PRO A 124 -14.76 -17.96 4.92
CA PRO A 124 -16.16 -17.74 4.61
C PRO A 124 -16.65 -16.46 5.28
N SER A 125 -17.35 -15.62 4.52
CA SER A 125 -18.10 -14.49 5.08
C SER A 125 -19.22 -15.05 5.96
N THR A 126 -18.94 -15.18 7.27
CA THR A 126 -19.93 -15.54 8.30
C THR A 126 -20.84 -14.39 8.62
#